data_AF-A0A9Y2MTM7-F1
#
_entry.id   AF-A0A9Y2MTM7-F1
#
_cell.length_a   1.000
_cell.length_b   1.000
_cell.length_c   1.000
_cell.angle_alpha   90.00
_cell.angle_beta   90.00
_cell.angle_gamma   90.00
#
_symmetry.space_group_name_H-M   'P 1'
#
loop_
_entity.id
_entity.type
_entity.pdbx_description
1 polymer ?
#
loop_
_entity_poly.entity_id
_entity_poly.type
_entity_poly.pdbx_seq_one_letter_code
_entity_poly.pdbx_strand_id
1 'polypeptide(L)'
;MRTDVAAGLERVVAATRFAMVAFVAAIVLTGVSIVVSGAAQTVLQYLATLGFVLAWATTSSGVYGRSETWLRGACLKSLKWWFFIFAPVGVLNLVFTVANSAQA
;
A
#
# COMPACT_ATOMS: atom_id res chain seq x y z
N MET A 1 -11.22 -27.62 17.94
CA MET A 1 -11.77 -27.56 16.57
C MET A 1 -12.74 -26.39 16.35
N ARG A 2 -13.82 -26.20 17.14
CA ARG A 2 -14.69 -25.00 17.02
C ARG A 2 -13.99 -23.68 17.39
N THR A 3 -13.08 -23.71 18.36
CA THR A 3 -12.30 -22.56 18.83
C THR A 3 -11.29 -22.06 17.79
N ASP A 4 -10.68 -22.95 17.00
CA ASP A 4 -9.77 -22.58 15.90
C ASP A 4 -10.47 -21.85 14.75
N VAL A 5 -11.71 -22.23 14.45
CA VAL A 5 -12.51 -21.62 13.38
C VAL A 5 -12.95 -20.21 13.78
N ALA A 6 -13.38 -20.03 15.03
CA ALA A 6 -13.75 -18.71 15.56
C ALA A 6 -12.56 -17.73 15.57
N ALA A 7 -11.39 -18.19 16.02
CA ALA A 7 -10.16 -17.38 16.01
C ALA A 7 -9.67 -17.03 14.60
N GLY A 8 -9.88 -17.92 13.62
CA GLY A 8 -9.62 -17.62 12.21
C GLY A 8 -10.55 -16.55 11.66
N LEU A 9 -11.83 -16.58 12.02
CA LEU A 9 -12.85 -15.65 11.53
C LEU A 9 -12.60 -14.21 12.01
N GLU A 10 -12.25 -14.02 13.28
CA GLU A 10 -11.89 -12.70 13.81
C GLU A 10 -10.68 -12.09 13.10
N ARG A 11 -9.70 -12.91 12.73
CA ARG A 11 -8.51 -12.46 11.99
C ARG A 11 -8.84 -12.05 10.56
N VAL A 12 -9.71 -12.80 9.88
CA VAL A 12 -10.22 -12.41 8.56
C VAL A 12 -10.96 -11.08 8.67
N VAL A 13 -11.83 -10.91 9.67
CA VAL A 13 -12.55 -9.64 9.88
C VAL A 13 -11.59 -8.48 10.15
N ALA A 14 -10.55 -8.68 10.97
CA ALA A 14 -9.53 -7.66 11.21
C ALA A 14 -8.72 -7.34 9.94
N ALA A 15 -8.37 -8.36 9.15
CA ALA A 15 -7.70 -8.22 7.86
C ALA A 15 -8.53 -7.39 6.88
N THR A 16 -9.81 -7.72 6.76
CA THR A 16 -10.76 -7.05 5.87
C THR A 16 -11.00 -5.61 6.31
N ARG A 17 -11.11 -5.35 7.62
CA ARG A 17 -11.24 -3.97 8.15
C ARG A 17 -10.02 -3.13 7.80
N PHE A 18 -8.81 -3.65 8.02
CA PHE A 18 -7.59 -2.94 7.64
C PHE A 18 -7.50 -2.74 6.13
N ALA A 19 -7.79 -3.78 5.34
CA ALA A 19 -7.78 -3.70 3.89
C ALA A 19 -8.77 -2.66 3.36
N MET A 20 -9.99 -2.62 3.91
CA MET A 20 -11.00 -1.60 3.59
C MET A 20 -10.49 -0.19 3.88
N VAL A 21 -9.90 0.05 5.06
CA VAL A 21 -9.38 1.37 5.43
C VAL A 21 -8.24 1.78 4.49
N ALA A 22 -7.29 0.87 4.22
CA ALA A 22 -6.18 1.12 3.30
C ALA A 22 -6.67 1.39 1.86
N PHE A 23 -7.68 0.66 1.42
CA PHE A 23 -8.30 0.83 0.10
C PHE A 23 -9.05 2.15 -0.03
N VAL A 24 -9.86 2.52 0.97
CA VAL A 24 -10.57 3.81 0.99
C VAL A 24 -9.57 4.96 1.02
N ALA A 25 -8.53 4.88 1.85
CA ALA A 25 -7.47 5.87 1.89
C ALA A 25 -6.77 6.01 0.52
N ALA A 26 -6.50 4.89 -0.16
CA ALA A 26 -5.93 4.90 -1.50
C ALA A 26 -6.84 5.60 -2.52
N ILE A 27 -8.15 5.31 -2.52
CA ILE A 27 -9.12 5.98 -3.40
C ILE A 27 -9.13 7.50 -3.15
N VAL A 28 -9.17 7.93 -1.89
CA VAL A 28 -9.16 9.35 -1.54
C VAL A 28 -7.87 10.01 -2.04
N LEU A 29 -6.71 9.38 -1.82
CA LEU A 29 -5.42 9.89 -2.33
C LEU A 29 -5.40 9.97 -3.85
N THR A 30 -5.97 8.98 -4.56
CA THR A 30 -6.12 9.01 -6.02
C THR A 30 -7.02 10.17 -6.44
N GLY A 31 -8.17 10.37 -5.79
CA GLY A 31 -9.07 11.48 -6.08
C GLY A 31 -8.41 12.85 -5.88
N VAL A 32 -7.67 13.01 -4.78
CA VAL A 32 -6.87 14.22 -4.52
C VAL A 32 -5.77 14.39 -5.56
N SER A 33 -5.15 13.31 -6.04
CA SER A 33 -4.12 13.40 -7.09
C SER A 33 -4.63 13.98 -8.40
N ILE A 34 -5.93 13.87 -8.69
CA ILE A 34 -6.53 14.41 -9.93
C ILE A 34 -6.60 15.94 -9.89
N VAL A 35 -6.76 16.53 -8.71
CA VAL A 35 -6.88 17.99 -8.53
C VAL A 35 -5.55 18.68 -8.27
N VAL A 36 -4.47 17.91 -8.11
CA VAL A 36 -3.11 18.41 -7.89
C VAL A 36 -2.28 18.17 -9.14
N SER A 37 -1.28 19.01 -9.41
CA SER A 37 -0.40 18.88 -10.58
C SER A 37 1.07 18.78 -10.17
N GLY A 38 1.90 18.28 -11.10
CA GLY A 38 3.35 18.21 -10.93
C GLY A 38 3.79 17.17 -9.90
N ALA A 39 4.88 17.45 -9.17
CA ALA A 39 5.50 16.49 -8.26
C ALA A 39 4.54 15.98 -7.16
N ALA A 40 3.63 16.83 -6.69
CA ALA A 40 2.66 16.47 -5.67
C ALA A 40 1.64 15.42 -6.16
N GLN A 41 1.21 15.49 -7.43
CA GLN A 41 0.36 14.47 -8.06
C GLN A 41 1.04 13.10 -8.06
N THR A 42 2.31 13.05 -8.46
CA THR A 42 3.11 11.82 -8.52
C THR A 42 3.29 11.21 -7.13
N VAL A 43 3.57 12.02 -6.11
CA VAL A 43 3.69 11.56 -4.72
C VAL A 43 2.37 10.98 -4.21
N LEU A 44 1.25 11.68 -4.46
CA LEU A 44 -0.09 11.21 -4.08
C LEU A 44 -0.43 9.87 -4.75
N GLN A 45 -0.08 9.71 -6.03
CA GLN A 45 -0.25 8.45 -6.74
C GLN A 45 0.59 7.33 -6.13
N TYR A 46 1.87 7.58 -5.80
CA TYR A 46 2.70 6.57 -5.14
C TYR A 46 2.13 6.14 -3.78
N LEU A 47 1.65 7.09 -2.98
CA LEU A 47 0.99 6.79 -1.70
C LEU A 47 -0.31 6.01 -1.89
N ALA A 48 -1.09 6.32 -2.91
CA ALA A 48 -2.28 5.54 -3.26
C ALA A 48 -1.93 4.10 -3.64
N THR A 49 -0.89 3.89 -4.46
CA THR A 49 -0.42 2.54 -4.82
C THR A 49 0.04 1.75 -3.61
N LEU A 50 0.70 2.41 -2.64
CA LEU A 50 1.08 1.78 -1.38
C LEU A 50 -0.15 1.32 -0.58
N GLY A 51 -1.20 2.14 -0.52
CA GLY A 51 -2.47 1.76 0.11
C GLY A 51 -3.11 0.52 -0.53
N PHE A 52 -3.13 0.45 -1.87
CA PHE A 52 -3.62 -0.73 -2.58
C PHE A 52 -2.77 -1.98 -2.33
N VAL A 53 -1.44 -1.84 -2.34
CA VAL A 53 -0.50 -2.95 -2.07
C VAL A 53 -0.66 -3.47 -0.64
N LEU A 54 -0.85 -2.57 0.35
CA LEU A 54 -1.10 -2.95 1.73
C LEU A 54 -2.46 -3.67 1.88
N ALA A 55 -3.52 -3.15 1.24
CA ALA A 55 -4.83 -3.81 1.26
C ALA A 55 -4.78 -5.23 0.65
N TRP A 56 -4.06 -5.40 -0.45
CA TRP A 56 -3.82 -6.70 -1.07
C TRP A 56 -3.02 -7.64 -0.17
N ALA A 57 -1.96 -7.12 0.46
CA ALA A 57 -1.09 -7.88 1.35
C ALA A 57 -1.82 -8.38 2.60
N THR A 58 -2.66 -7.55 3.21
CA THR A 58 -3.42 -7.94 4.39
C THR A 58 -4.54 -8.92 4.05
N THR A 59 -5.20 -8.76 2.91
CA THR A 59 -6.23 -9.71 2.47
C THR A 59 -5.62 -11.08 2.15
N SER A 60 -4.52 -11.11 1.38
CA SER A 60 -3.83 -12.36 1.04
C SER A 60 -3.23 -13.06 2.27
N SER A 61 -2.65 -12.33 3.22
CA SER A 61 -2.07 -12.95 4.43
C SER A 61 -3.10 -13.30 5.50
N GLY A 62 -4.21 -12.56 5.61
CA GLY A 62 -5.27 -12.83 6.57
C GLY A 62 -6.03 -14.13 6.31
N VAL A 63 -6.04 -14.60 5.06
CA VAL A 63 -6.62 -15.89 4.66
C VAL A 63 -5.74 -17.08 5.10
N TYR A 64 -4.42 -16.91 5.24
CA TYR A 64 -3.47 -18.02 5.44
C TYR A 64 -2.62 -17.95 6.72
N GLY A 65 -2.63 -16.82 7.44
CA GLY A 65 -1.76 -16.58 8.61
C GLY A 65 -2.34 -17.09 9.94
N ARG A 66 -1.68 -18.07 10.57
CA ARG A 66 -2.02 -18.55 11.93
C ARG A 66 -1.23 -17.90 13.08
N SER A 67 -0.31 -16.97 12.81
CA SER A 67 0.46 -16.22 13.82
C SER A 67 -0.29 -14.94 14.25
N GLU A 68 -0.07 -14.41 15.47
CA GLU A 68 -0.57 -13.08 15.88
C GLU A 68 0.17 -11.91 15.20
N THR A 69 1.43 -12.12 14.81
CA THR A 69 2.28 -11.09 14.16
C THR A 69 2.11 -11.03 12.64
N TRP A 70 1.14 -11.78 12.10
CA TRP A 70 0.94 -11.97 10.67
C TRP A 70 0.72 -10.65 9.92
N LEU A 71 -0.10 -9.76 10.46
CA LEU A 71 -0.43 -8.47 9.84
C LEU A 71 0.82 -7.60 9.72
N ARG A 72 1.59 -7.48 10.82
CA ARG A 72 2.82 -6.70 10.86
C ARG A 72 3.87 -7.26 9.89
N GLY A 73 4.03 -8.58 9.84
CA GLY A 73 4.95 -9.25 8.92
C GLY A 73 4.56 -9.05 7.45
N ALA A 74 3.27 -9.20 7.13
CA ALA A 74 2.75 -8.98 5.78
C ALA A 74 2.89 -7.53 5.34
N CYS A 75 2.52 -6.57 6.19
CA CYS A 75 2.70 -5.15 5.91
C CYS A 75 4.18 -4.80 5.73
N LEU A 76 5.09 -5.27 6.59
CA LEU A 76 6.54 -5.01 6.44
C LEU A 76 7.10 -5.61 5.15
N LYS A 77 6.72 -6.84 4.81
CA LYS A 77 7.16 -7.50 3.57
C LYS A 77 6.70 -6.71 2.35
N SER A 78 5.44 -6.29 2.35
CA SER A 78 4.86 -5.53 1.23
C SER A 78 5.37 -4.11 1.16
N LEU A 79 5.62 -3.45 2.30
CA LEU A 79 6.25 -2.14 2.35
C LEU A 79 7.68 -2.21 1.83
N LYS A 80 8.44 -3.24 2.22
CA LYS A 80 9.79 -3.48 1.71
C LYS A 80 9.77 -3.73 0.20
N TRP A 81 8.90 -4.61 -0.29
CA TRP A 81 8.76 -4.88 -1.72
C TRP A 81 8.37 -3.64 -2.51
N TRP A 82 7.38 -2.89 -2.01
CA TRP A 82 6.94 -1.62 -2.59
C TRP A 82 8.11 -0.63 -2.66
N PHE A 83 8.85 -0.46 -1.57
CA PHE A 83 10.00 0.44 -1.53
C PHE A 83 11.07 0.06 -2.56
N PHE A 84 11.39 -1.24 -2.70
CA PHE A 84 12.38 -1.71 -3.65
C PHE A 84 12.00 -1.48 -5.12
N ILE A 85 10.70 -1.43 -5.44
CA ILE A 85 10.22 -1.17 -6.81
C ILE A 85 10.05 0.32 -7.06
N PHE A 86 9.47 1.04 -6.10
CA PHE A 86 9.08 2.42 -6.29
C PHE A 86 10.20 3.42 -5.97
N ALA A 87 11.14 3.11 -5.08
CA ALA A 87 12.27 4.00 -4.83
C ALA A 87 13.15 4.21 -6.08
N PRO A 88 13.55 3.17 -6.85
CA PRO A 88 14.28 3.37 -8.10
C PRO A 88 13.49 4.18 -9.13
N VAL A 89 12.20 3.88 -9.30
CA VAL A 89 11.33 4.59 -10.25
C VAL A 89 11.17 6.07 -9.85
N GLY A 90 10.98 6.35 -8.56
CA GLY A 90 10.89 7.70 -8.02
C GLY A 90 12.18 8.50 -8.21
N VAL A 91 13.34 7.88 -7.97
CA VAL A 91 14.65 8.50 -8.21
C VAL A 91 14.84 8.82 -9.69
N LEU A 92 14.55 7.88 -10.59
CA LEU A 92 14.62 8.12 -12.04
C LEU A 92 13.70 9.27 -12.46
N ASN A 93 12.46 9.26 -12.00
CA ASN A 93 11.48 10.30 -12.35
C ASN A 93 11.93 11.68 -11.83
N LEU A 94 12.52 11.75 -10.64
CA LEU A 94 13.09 12.98 -10.09
C LEU A 94 14.27 13.48 -10.93
N VAL A 95 15.19 12.59 -11.30
CA VAL A 95 16.36 12.92 -12.15
C VAL A 95 15.90 13.45 -13.51
N PHE A 96 14.94 12.80 -14.15
CA PHE A 96 14.38 13.28 -15.42
C PHE A 96 13.65 14.62 -15.27
N THR A 97 12.91 14.82 -14.18
CA THR A 97 12.23 16.09 -13.90
C THR A 97 13.25 17.22 -13.74
N VAL A 98 14.32 17.01 -12.97
CA VAL A 98 15.39 18.01 -12.78
C VAL A 98 16.15 18.26 -14.08
N ALA A 99 16.50 17.21 -14.83
CA ALA A 99 17.19 17.34 -16.10
C ALA A 99 16.37 18.12 -17.14
N ASN A 100 15.08 17.85 -17.24
CA ASN A 100 14.18 18.56 -18.15
C ASN A 100 13.93 20.02 -17.71
N SER A 101 13.91 20.29 -16.39
CA SER A 101 13.76 21.66 -15.87
C SER A 101 15.02 22.51 -16.03
N ALA A 102 16.20 21.88 -16.17
CA ALA A 102 17.47 22.57 -16.42
C ALA A 102 17.73 22.87 -17.91
N GLN A 103 16.92 22.30 -18.82
CA GLN A 103 17.03 22.48 -20.27
C GLN A 103 16.00 23.45 -20.85
N ALA A 104 15.03 23.89 -20.04
CA ALA A 104 14.05 24.93 -20.37
C ALA A 104 14.51 26.30 -19.83
#